data_AF-A0A957FZG6-F1
#
_entry.id   AF-A0A957FZG6-F1
#
_cell.length_a   1.000
_cell.length_b   1.000
_cell.length_c   1.000
_cell.angle_alpha   90.00
_cell.angle_beta   90.00
_cell.angle_gamma   90.00
#
_symmetry.space_group_name_H-M   'P 1'
#
loop_
_entity.id
_entity.type
_entity.pdbx_description
1 polymer ?
#
loop_
_entity_poly.entity_id
_entity_poly.type
_entity_poly.pdbx_seq_one_letter_code
_entity_poly.pdbx_strand_id
1 'polypeptide(L)'
;EAIGELAALQELRLYNNQLTELPPSIGQLRQLRELHLSNNRLALLPGTIADLAALELLDLRNNRLVGLPAGLEQLTNLRYLDLRANQLRTLPDALSQLPNLRRLDLRWNKLTREPAWLGELVARGCLVYL
;
A
#
# COMPACT_ATOMS: atom_id res chain seq x y z
N GLU A 1 -10.44 -17.94 -9.16
CA GLU A 1 -10.87 -16.54 -9.36
C GLU A 1 -10.14 -15.95 -10.54
N ALA A 2 -10.85 -15.21 -11.40
CA ALA A 2 -10.36 -14.83 -12.71
C ALA A 2 -9.50 -13.55 -12.75
N ILE A 3 -9.49 -12.71 -11.69
CA ILE A 3 -8.80 -11.41 -11.77
C ILE A 3 -7.29 -11.56 -12.01
N GLY A 4 -6.65 -12.56 -11.39
CA GLY A 4 -5.22 -12.80 -11.54
C GLY A 4 -4.80 -13.25 -12.95
N GLU A 5 -5.75 -13.65 -13.81
CA GLU A 5 -5.51 -14.03 -15.21
C GLU A 5 -5.39 -12.81 -16.14
N LEU A 6 -5.72 -11.61 -15.66
CA LEU A 6 -5.58 -10.36 -16.41
C LEU A 6 -4.12 -9.89 -16.45
N ALA A 7 -3.23 -10.72 -16.98
CA ALA A 7 -1.78 -10.54 -16.92
C ALA A 7 -1.25 -9.23 -17.54
N ALA A 8 -2.02 -8.61 -18.44
CA ALA A 8 -1.70 -7.33 -19.08
C ALA A 8 -2.29 -6.11 -18.36
N LEU A 9 -3.04 -6.29 -17.27
CA LEU A 9 -3.69 -5.19 -16.55
C LEU A 9 -2.64 -4.27 -15.91
N GLN A 10 -2.68 -2.99 -16.26
CA GLN A 10 -1.76 -1.97 -15.73
C GLN A 10 -2.40 -1.08 -14.69
N GLU A 11 -3.72 -0.93 -14.72
CA GLU A 11 -4.46 -0.10 -13.78
C GLU A 11 -5.72 -0.84 -13.31
N LEU A 12 -5.94 -0.85 -12.00
CA LEU A 12 -7.12 -1.44 -11.37
C LEU A 12 -7.76 -0.43 -10.42
N ARG A 13 -8.98 0.01 -10.75
CA ARG A 13 -9.78 0.94 -9.96
C ARG A 13 -10.93 0.22 -9.27
N LEU A 14 -10.87 0.15 -7.94
CA LEU A 14 -11.84 -0.50 -7.07
C LEU A 14 -12.33 0.44 -5.94
N TYR A 15 -12.10 1.75 -6.08
CA TYR A 15 -12.50 2.74 -5.08
C TYR A 15 -14.03 2.84 -4.92
N ASN A 16 -14.49 3.33 -3.76
CA ASN A 16 -15.91 3.55 -3.42
C ASN A 16 -16.76 2.27 -3.47
N ASN A 17 -16.23 1.17 -2.97
CA ASN A 17 -16.95 -0.09 -2.85
C ASN A 17 -17.12 -0.48 -1.38
N GLN A 18 -17.54 -1.73 -1.14
CA GLN A 18 -17.70 -2.30 0.19
C GLN A 18 -16.75 -3.48 0.42
N LEU A 19 -15.61 -3.51 -0.28
CA LEU A 19 -14.66 -4.62 -0.21
C LEU A 19 -14.13 -4.76 1.21
N THR A 20 -14.26 -5.96 1.77
CA THR A 20 -13.73 -6.33 3.09
C THR A 20 -12.38 -7.03 3.00
N GLU A 21 -12.09 -7.65 1.85
CA GLU A 21 -10.85 -8.34 1.55
C GLU A 21 -10.51 -8.21 0.06
N LEU A 22 -9.26 -8.55 -0.27
CA LEU A 22 -8.81 -8.76 -1.64
C LEU A 22 -8.40 -10.22 -1.80
N PRO A 23 -8.68 -10.83 -2.95
CA PRO A 23 -8.25 -12.19 -3.20
C PRO A 23 -6.72 -12.28 -3.32
N PRO A 24 -6.10 -13.37 -2.85
CA PRO A 24 -4.65 -13.57 -3.02
C PRO A 24 -4.19 -13.54 -4.48
N SER A 25 -5.09 -13.86 -5.43
CA SER A 25 -4.84 -13.80 -6.86
C SER A 25 -4.48 -12.39 -7.38
N ILE A 26 -4.70 -11.33 -6.59
CA ILE A 26 -4.24 -9.98 -6.93
C ILE A 26 -2.74 -9.93 -7.22
N GLY A 27 -1.93 -10.70 -6.49
CA GLY A 27 -0.46 -10.74 -6.67
C GLY A 27 0.01 -11.33 -8.02
N GLN A 28 -0.91 -11.92 -8.79
CA GLN A 28 -0.60 -12.42 -10.14
C GLN A 28 -0.56 -11.29 -11.19
N LEU A 29 -1.07 -10.10 -10.86
CA LEU A 29 -1.07 -8.93 -11.74
C LEU A 29 0.30 -8.26 -11.82
N ARG A 30 1.32 -8.98 -12.31
CA ARG A 30 2.72 -8.54 -12.32
C ARG A 30 3.00 -7.28 -13.15
N GLN A 31 2.07 -6.89 -14.04
CA GLN A 31 2.14 -5.66 -14.85
C GLN A 31 1.36 -4.48 -14.25
N LEU A 32 0.71 -4.66 -13.09
CA LEU A 32 -0.10 -3.62 -12.46
C LEU A 32 0.80 -2.50 -11.93
N ARG A 33 0.54 -1.28 -12.38
CA ARG A 33 1.25 -0.05 -12.01
C ARG A 33 0.44 0.80 -11.03
N GLU A 34 -0.88 0.76 -11.15
CA GLU A 34 -1.77 1.54 -10.29
C GLU A 34 -2.88 0.69 -9.69
N LEU A 35 -3.00 0.74 -8.36
CA LEU A 35 -4.05 0.06 -7.61
C LEU A 35 -4.78 1.06 -6.73
N HIS A 36 -6.04 1.34 -7.08
CA HIS A 36 -6.89 2.30 -6.37
C HIS A 36 -7.96 1.56 -5.57
N LEU A 37 -7.83 1.60 -4.24
CA LEU A 37 -8.67 0.86 -3.29
C LEU A 37 -9.34 1.79 -2.26
N SER A 38 -9.32 3.09 -2.48
CA SER A 38 -9.84 4.04 -1.49
C SER A 38 -11.34 3.92 -1.26
N ASN A 39 -11.79 4.29 -0.05
CA ASN A 39 -13.19 4.22 0.38
C ASN A 39 -13.75 2.79 0.27
N ASN A 40 -13.10 1.85 0.96
CA ASN A 40 -13.55 0.46 1.12
C ASN A 40 -13.60 0.11 2.62
N ARG A 41 -13.70 -1.19 2.95
CA ARG A 41 -13.76 -1.69 4.33
C ARG A 41 -12.63 -2.68 4.63
N LEU A 42 -11.52 -2.59 3.89
CA LEU A 42 -10.38 -3.51 4.02
C LEU A 42 -9.78 -3.40 5.43
N ALA A 43 -9.74 -4.52 6.14
CA ALA A 43 -9.08 -4.61 7.45
C ALA A 43 -7.61 -5.04 7.33
N LEU A 44 -7.30 -5.82 6.30
CA LEU A 44 -5.99 -6.37 5.98
C LEU A 44 -5.80 -6.41 4.45
N LEU A 45 -4.55 -6.54 4.02
CA LEU A 45 -4.19 -6.86 2.63
C LEU A 45 -3.64 -8.28 2.57
N PRO A 46 -3.86 -9.03 1.48
CA PRO A 46 -3.20 -10.30 1.28
C PRO A 46 -1.67 -10.09 1.20
N GLY A 47 -0.89 -11.05 1.71
CA GLY A 47 0.58 -10.99 1.62
C GLY A 47 1.09 -10.92 0.17
N THR A 48 0.34 -11.50 -0.76
CA THR A 48 0.62 -11.46 -2.20
C THR A 48 0.52 -10.06 -2.80
N ILE A 49 0.07 -9.04 -2.07
CA ILE A 49 0.17 -7.65 -2.55
C ILE A 49 1.63 -7.27 -2.82
N ALA A 50 2.58 -7.86 -2.09
CA ALA A 50 4.02 -7.66 -2.27
C ALA A 50 4.55 -8.20 -3.62
N ASP A 51 3.80 -9.08 -4.29
CA ASP A 51 4.17 -9.64 -5.59
C ASP A 51 4.00 -8.67 -6.76
N LEU A 52 3.32 -7.53 -6.55
CA LEU A 52 3.05 -6.50 -7.55
C LEU A 52 4.31 -5.68 -7.87
N ALA A 53 5.32 -6.32 -8.46
CA ALA A 53 6.65 -5.75 -8.68
C ALA A 53 6.66 -4.48 -9.55
N ALA A 54 5.66 -4.30 -10.44
CA ALA A 54 5.51 -3.13 -11.28
C ALA A 54 4.73 -1.97 -10.63
N LEU A 55 4.22 -2.14 -9.40
CA LEU A 55 3.33 -1.19 -8.76
C LEU A 55 4.05 0.12 -8.43
N GLU A 56 3.48 1.22 -8.90
CA GLU A 56 3.99 2.58 -8.68
C GLU A 56 3.11 3.39 -7.73
N LEU A 57 1.79 3.13 -7.74
CA LEU A 57 0.80 3.81 -6.92
C LEU A 57 -0.10 2.79 -6.21
N LEU A 58 -0.21 2.95 -4.89
CA LEU A 58 -1.14 2.22 -4.04
C LEU A 58 -1.97 3.21 -3.20
N ASP A 59 -3.25 3.38 -3.56
CA ASP A 59 -4.20 4.20 -2.81
C ASP A 59 -5.08 3.31 -1.93
N LEU A 60 -4.86 3.38 -0.62
CA LEU A 60 -5.61 2.65 0.41
C LEU A 60 -6.37 3.60 1.35
N ARG A 61 -6.54 4.86 0.95
CA ARG A 61 -7.17 5.88 1.78
C ARG A 61 -8.59 5.49 2.19
N ASN A 62 -8.99 5.82 3.41
CA ASN A 62 -10.33 5.58 3.94
C ASN A 62 -10.72 4.09 3.88
N ASN A 63 -9.95 3.28 4.59
CA ASN A 63 -10.18 1.86 4.83
C ASN A 63 -10.17 1.59 6.35
N ARG A 64 -10.06 0.32 6.75
CA ARG A 64 -10.03 -0.10 8.16
C ARG A 64 -8.73 -0.83 8.49
N LEU A 65 -7.64 -0.54 7.77
CA LEU A 65 -6.38 -1.25 7.93
C LEU A 65 -5.83 -1.08 9.34
N VAL A 66 -5.59 -2.20 10.02
CA VAL A 66 -4.97 -2.24 11.35
C VAL A 66 -3.47 -2.52 11.30
N GLY A 67 -2.99 -3.03 10.16
CA GLY A 67 -1.60 -3.30 9.88
C GLY A 67 -1.35 -3.43 8.38
N LEU A 68 -0.08 -3.59 8.01
CA LEU A 68 0.39 -3.83 6.65
C LEU A 68 1.01 -5.22 6.56
N PRO A 69 0.94 -5.90 5.40
CA PRO A 69 1.55 -7.21 5.22
C PRO A 69 3.08 -7.12 5.25
N ALA A 70 3.72 -8.26 5.51
CA ALA A 70 5.17 -8.40 5.35
C ALA A 70 5.55 -8.38 3.85
N GLY A 71 6.81 -8.11 3.55
CA GLY A 71 7.31 -8.15 2.17
C GLY A 71 7.07 -6.88 1.36
N LEU A 72 6.54 -5.80 1.97
CA LEU A 72 6.31 -4.55 1.24
C LEU A 72 7.59 -3.97 0.63
N GLU A 73 8.76 -4.28 1.17
CA GLU A 73 10.06 -3.93 0.59
C GLU A 73 10.27 -4.45 -0.85
N GLN A 74 9.50 -5.47 -1.26
CA GLN A 74 9.53 -6.02 -2.63
C GLN A 74 8.87 -5.12 -3.68
N LEU A 75 8.06 -4.14 -3.24
CA LEU A 75 7.43 -3.15 -4.12
C LEU A 75 8.44 -2.08 -4.56
N THR A 76 9.51 -2.52 -5.23
CA THR A 76 10.68 -1.69 -5.55
C THR A 76 10.35 -0.52 -6.47
N ASN A 77 9.27 -0.58 -7.25
CA ASN A 77 8.80 0.51 -8.10
C ASN A 77 7.82 1.47 -7.41
N LEU A 78 7.41 1.21 -6.17
CA LEU A 78 6.39 2.00 -5.49
C LEU A 78 6.90 3.41 -5.22
N ARG A 79 6.14 4.39 -5.70
CA ARG A 79 6.44 5.83 -5.56
C ARG A 79 5.45 6.52 -4.64
N TYR A 80 4.20 6.09 -4.65
CA TYR A 80 3.11 6.71 -3.93
C TYR A 80 2.34 5.68 -3.10
N LEU A 81 2.34 5.88 -1.79
CA LEU A 81 1.56 5.08 -0.84
C LEU A 81 0.67 6.00 -0.01
N ASP A 82 -0.65 5.94 -0.22
CA ASP A 82 -1.64 6.67 0.57
C ASP A 82 -2.35 5.72 1.53
N LEU A 83 -2.07 5.86 2.82
CA LEU A 83 -2.65 5.07 3.92
C LEU A 83 -3.55 5.93 4.81
N ARG A 84 -3.90 7.14 4.38
CA ARG A 84 -4.66 8.09 5.17
C ARG A 84 -6.04 7.56 5.57
N ALA A 85 -6.53 7.98 6.74
CA ALA A 85 -7.82 7.54 7.27
C ALA A 85 -7.92 6.00 7.36
N ASN A 86 -7.00 5.40 8.10
CA ASN A 86 -7.02 3.98 8.48
C ASN A 86 -6.92 3.84 10.01
N GLN A 87 -6.69 2.62 10.50
CA GLN A 87 -6.60 2.31 11.93
C GLN A 87 -5.20 1.83 12.34
N LEU A 88 -4.17 2.19 11.56
CA LEU A 88 -2.80 1.76 11.79
C LEU A 88 -2.31 2.29 13.13
N ARG A 89 -1.77 1.40 13.97
CA ARG A 89 -1.15 1.74 15.26
C ARG A 89 0.37 1.70 15.21
N THR A 90 0.91 0.87 14.32
CA THR A 90 2.34 0.68 14.08
C THR A 90 2.57 0.60 12.58
N LEU A 91 3.82 0.79 12.16
CA LEU A 91 4.27 0.66 10.78
C LEU A 91 5.43 -0.32 10.75
N PRO A 92 5.51 -1.22 9.74
CA PRO A 92 6.62 -2.13 9.61
C PRO A 92 7.87 -1.40 9.11
N ASP A 93 9.04 -1.81 9.60
CA ASP A 93 10.33 -1.24 9.18
C ASP A 93 10.63 -1.48 7.70
N ALA A 94 9.97 -2.46 7.07
CA ALA A 94 10.00 -2.71 5.63
C ALA A 94 9.71 -1.46 4.77
N LEU A 95 8.89 -0.51 5.26
CA LEU A 95 8.61 0.73 4.53
C LEU A 95 9.87 1.61 4.35
N SER A 96 10.84 1.51 5.26
CA SER A 96 12.14 2.18 5.11
C SER A 96 12.94 1.65 3.92
N GLN A 97 12.71 0.40 3.52
CA GLN A 97 13.48 -0.29 2.49
C GLN A 97 12.95 -0.05 1.08
N LEU A 98 11.85 0.71 0.92
CA LEU A 98 11.30 1.07 -0.38
C LEU A 98 12.24 2.09 -1.08
N PRO A 99 12.94 1.70 -2.14
CA PRO A 99 14.03 2.52 -2.70
C PRO A 99 13.52 3.74 -3.48
N ASN A 100 12.32 3.65 -4.05
CA ASN A 100 11.75 4.66 -4.94
C ASN A 100 10.57 5.43 -4.33
N LEU A 101 10.29 5.25 -3.03
CA LEU A 101 9.14 5.88 -2.39
C LEU A 101 9.34 7.40 -2.31
N ARG A 102 8.42 8.14 -2.93
CA ARG A 102 8.46 9.61 -2.99
C ARG A 102 7.42 10.26 -2.11
N ARG A 103 6.35 9.53 -1.79
CA ARG A 103 5.27 10.02 -0.94
C ARG A 103 4.67 8.91 -0.09
N LEU A 104 4.57 9.19 1.19
CA LEU A 104 3.89 8.37 2.19
C LEU A 104 2.90 9.26 2.96
N ASP A 105 1.60 8.96 2.84
CA ASP A 105 0.55 9.70 3.56
C ASP A 105 -0.06 8.81 4.65
N LEU A 106 0.18 9.16 5.91
CA LEU A 106 -0.23 8.42 7.11
C LEU A 106 -1.28 9.19 7.93
N ARG A 107 -1.72 10.36 7.46
CA ARG A 107 -2.66 11.22 8.19
C ARG A 107 -3.91 10.47 8.61
N TRP A 108 -4.47 10.87 9.76
CA TRP A 108 -5.71 10.30 10.28
C TRP A 108 -5.63 8.78 10.53
N ASN A 109 -4.45 8.28 10.94
CA ASN A 109 -4.29 6.96 11.54
C ASN A 109 -4.31 7.02 13.08
N LYS A 110 -3.99 5.92 13.74
CA LYS A 110 -3.92 5.77 15.21
C LYS A 110 -2.50 5.45 15.67
N LEU A 111 -1.50 5.98 14.97
CA LEU A 111 -0.09 5.73 15.25
C LEU A 111 0.22 6.17 16.69
N THR A 112 0.72 5.24 17.50
CA THR A 112 1.06 5.52 18.90
C THR A 112 2.51 5.96 19.06
N ARG A 113 3.34 5.67 18.06
CA ARG A 113 4.75 6.05 17.99
C ARG A 113 5.12 6.37 16.56
N GLU A 114 6.01 7.34 16.40
CA GLU A 114 6.66 7.63 15.14
C GLU A 114 7.89 6.70 14.99
N PRO A 115 7.98 5.86 13.94
CA PRO A 115 9.17 5.06 13.69
C PRO A 115 10.40 5.92 13.36
N ALA A 116 11.57 5.55 13.89
CA ALA A 116 12.82 6.28 13.68
C ALA A 116 13.22 6.40 12.19
N TRP A 117 12.88 5.40 11.38
CA TRP A 117 13.19 5.37 9.95
C TRP A 117 12.38 6.37 9.11
N LEU A 118 11.36 7.04 9.65
CA LEU A 118 10.65 8.09 8.91
C LEU A 118 11.58 9.25 8.57
N GLY A 119 12.51 9.59 9.47
CA GLY A 119 13.56 10.58 9.20
C GLY A 119 14.44 10.20 8.01
N GLU A 120 14.74 8.91 7.83
CA GLU A 120 15.53 8.41 6.69
C GLU A 120 14.78 8.52 5.36
N LEU A 121 13.46 8.35 5.36
CA LEU A 121 12.64 8.59 4.18
C LEU A 121 12.62 10.08 3.81
N VAL A 122 12.41 10.95 4.79
CA VAL A 122 12.42 12.41 4.57
C VAL A 122 13.79 12.86 4.05
N ALA A 123 14.89 12.34 4.61
CA ALA A 123 16.24 12.65 4.17
C ALA A 123 16.52 12.20 2.72
N ARG A 124 15.84 11.16 2.22
CA ARG A 124 15.89 10.72 0.82
C ARG A 124 14.97 11.53 -0.11
N GLY A 125 14.29 12.55 0.41
CA GLY A 125 13.36 13.38 -0.35
C GLY A 125 11.94 12.81 -0.45
N CYS A 126 11.59 11.80 0.36
CA CYS A 126 10.22 11.32 0.44
C CYS A 126 9.35 12.30 1.24
N LEU A 127 8.22 12.69 0.67
CA LEU A 127 7.22 13.52 1.33
C LEU A 127 6.38 12.64 2.27
N VAL A 128 6.61 12.79 3.56
CA VAL A 128 5.86 12.08 4.61
C VAL A 128 4.82 13.03 5.21
N TYR A 129 3.57 12.56 5.32
CA TYR A 129 2.49 13.27 6.01
C TYR A 129 1.99 12.41 7.16
N LEU A 130 1.95 12.96 8.38
CA LEU A 130 1.55 12.26 9.62
C LEU A 130 0.22 12.79 10.17
#